data_AF-A0A8T7BBF1-F1
#
_entry.id   AF-A0A8T7BBF1-F1
#
_cell.length_a   1.000
_cell.length_b   1.000
_cell.length_c   1.000
_cell.angle_alpha   90.00
_cell.angle_beta   90.00
_cell.angle_gamma   90.00
#
_symmetry.space_group_name_H-M   'P 1'
#
loop_
_entity.id
_entity.type
_entity.pdbx_description
1 polymer ?
#
loop_
_entity_poly.entity_id
_entity_poly.type
_entity_poly.pdbx_seq_one_letter_code
_entity_poly.pdbx_strand_id
1 'polypeptide(L)'
;MLWLIAQIAIYLIITAVLAATIGFWVRGWLIADQRTLEHIKWERQLENSENLHLQLVEESRELENRLEELKIDYQEVLGNEKNLYEELDKVREQLRKALEASREDTTDDENKLTEPETNEDEVITVTEMADRSNQNVTNLDEHRSDKKSNEKSDVTDIDQQHADTPVDDKSATAKDDATAAEHSDNLRRIRGIGPKLERKLNQQGIYLFEQLAQLDDESIKQLAEQLRVYPGRIRNDRWIEQATALVEKSVSV
;
A
#
# COMPACT_ATOMS: atom_id res chain seq x y z
N MET A 1 23.10 33.61 82.30
CA MET A 1 23.93 33.36 81.10
C MET A 1 23.78 31.92 80.62
N LEU A 2 24.23 30.90 81.37
CA LEU A 2 24.16 29.48 80.94
C LEU A 2 22.73 28.96 80.68
N TRP A 3 21.74 29.34 81.50
CA TRP A 3 20.34 28.92 81.34
C TRP A 3 19.68 29.44 80.05
N LEU A 4 20.01 30.67 79.63
CA LEU A 4 19.49 31.27 78.40
C LEU A 4 20.07 30.60 77.15
N ILE A 5 21.36 30.24 77.20
CA ILE A 5 22.04 29.53 76.11
C ILE A 5 21.43 28.13 75.92
N ALA A 6 21.14 27.43 77.03
CA ALA A 6 20.47 26.13 76.97
C ALA A 6 19.07 26.21 76.34
N GLN A 7 18.29 27.25 76.65
CA GLN A 7 16.96 27.43 76.09
C GLN A 7 16.98 27.71 74.58
N ILE A 8 17.94 28.52 74.11
CA ILE A 8 18.12 28.79 72.67
C ILE A 8 18.51 27.50 71.93
N ALA A 9 19.41 26.69 72.52
CA ALA A 9 19.81 25.41 71.92
C ALA A 9 18.63 24.43 71.76
N ILE A 10 17.75 24.34 72.75
CA ILE A 10 16.54 23.50 72.68
C ILE A 10 15.61 23.97 71.55
N TYR A 11 15.41 25.28 71.42
CA TYR A 11 14.54 25.83 70.37
C TYR A 11 15.07 25.57 68.96
N LEU A 12 16.39 25.64 68.77
CA LEU A 12 17.04 25.30 67.49
C LEU A 12 16.87 23.81 67.13
N ILE A 13 16.95 22.91 68.12
CA ILE A 13 16.73 21.48 67.88
C ILE A 13 15.28 21.21 67.50
N ILE A 14 14.31 21.80 68.21
CA ILE A 14 12.88 21.61 67.94
C ILE A 14 12.51 22.12 66.53
N THR A 15 13.01 23.29 66.14
CA THR A 15 12.74 23.85 64.80
C THR A 15 13.38 23.03 63.70
N ALA A 16 14.59 22.49 63.90
CA ALA A 16 15.22 21.58 62.95
C ALA A 16 14.42 20.27 62.77
N VAL A 17 13.91 19.69 63.87
CA VAL A 17 13.07 18.48 63.81
C VAL A 17 11.74 18.76 63.11
N LEU A 18 11.09 19.89 63.41
CA LEU A 18 9.84 20.27 62.72
C LEU A 18 10.05 20.52 61.23
N ALA A 19 11.14 21.19 60.84
CA ALA A 19 11.47 21.39 59.44
C ALA A 19 11.71 20.04 58.72
N ALA A 20 12.38 19.10 59.37
CA ALA A 20 12.63 17.77 58.82
C ALA A 20 11.35 16.94 58.66
N THR A 21 10.42 16.98 59.63
CA THR A 21 9.15 16.24 59.55
C THR A 21 8.22 16.82 58.49
N ILE A 22 8.15 18.16 58.38
CA ILE A 22 7.40 18.84 57.32
C ILE A 22 8.02 18.50 55.96
N GLY A 23 9.35 18.57 55.83
CA GLY A 23 10.06 18.21 54.61
C GLY A 23 9.81 16.76 54.20
N PHE A 24 9.78 15.82 55.15
CA PHE A 24 9.46 14.42 54.89
C PHE A 24 8.01 14.23 54.41
N TRP A 25 7.05 14.94 55.02
CA TRP A 25 5.65 14.92 54.58
C TRP A 25 5.46 15.51 53.18
N VAL A 26 6.09 16.65 52.89
CA VAL A 26 6.04 17.30 51.56
C VAL A 26 6.69 16.41 50.50
N ARG A 27 7.83 15.78 50.82
CA ARG A 27 8.50 14.83 49.94
C ARG A 27 7.61 13.62 49.65
N GLY A 28 6.93 13.07 50.67
CA GLY A 28 5.99 11.97 50.51
C GLY A 28 4.78 12.34 49.64
N TRP A 29 4.22 13.54 49.83
CA TRP A 29 3.11 14.06 49.02
C TRP A 29 3.51 14.25 47.55
N LEU A 30 4.69 14.80 47.28
CA LEU A 30 5.20 15.01 45.91
C LEU A 30 5.42 13.68 45.17
N ILE A 31 5.88 12.64 45.87
CA ILE A 31 6.07 11.29 45.30
C ILE A 31 4.70 10.64 45.00
N ALA A 32 3.69 10.90 45.83
CA ALA A 32 2.33 10.40 45.60
C ALA A 32 1.64 11.09 44.42
N ASP A 33 1.84 12.40 44.25
CA ASP A 33 1.27 13.19 43.16
C ASP A 33 1.81 12.79 41.78
N GLN A 34 3.10 12.44 41.66
CA GLN A 34 3.62 11.89 40.41
C GLN A 34 2.99 10.56 40.01
N ARG A 35 2.57 9.74 40.99
CA ARG A 35 1.97 8.43 40.73
C ARG A 35 0.56 8.54 40.14
N THR A 36 -0.20 9.57 40.50
CA THR A 36 -1.56 9.80 39.98
C THR A 36 -1.53 10.32 38.55
N LEU A 37 -0.55 11.16 38.19
CA LEU A 37 -0.38 11.66 36.83
C LEU A 37 -0.03 10.56 35.84
N GLU A 38 0.85 9.63 36.23
CA GLU A 38 1.15 8.47 35.40
C GLU A 38 -0.11 7.61 35.18
N HIS A 39 -0.90 7.35 36.22
CA HIS A 39 -2.16 6.60 36.09
C HIS A 39 -3.13 7.22 35.09
N ILE A 40 -3.34 8.54 35.13
CA ILE A 40 -4.23 9.25 34.21
C ILE A 40 -3.73 9.16 32.75
N LYS A 41 -2.41 9.20 32.54
CA LYS A 41 -1.84 8.98 31.19
C LYS A 41 -2.11 7.55 30.71
N TRP A 42 -1.91 6.55 31.58
CA TRP A 42 -2.15 5.14 31.26
C TRP A 42 -3.63 4.87 30.95
N GLU A 43 -4.57 5.44 31.70
CA GLU A 43 -6.01 5.34 31.42
C GLU A 43 -6.37 5.91 30.06
N ARG A 44 -5.86 7.10 29.72
CA ARG A 44 -6.10 7.72 28.41
C ARG A 44 -5.49 6.89 27.27
N GLN A 45 -4.31 6.28 27.49
CA GLN A 45 -3.73 5.37 26.51
C GLN A 45 -4.56 4.11 26.33
N LEU A 46 -5.11 3.56 27.41
CA LEU A 46 -5.97 2.39 27.36
C LEU A 46 -7.26 2.70 26.58
N GLU A 47 -7.93 3.80 26.91
CA GLU A 47 -9.14 4.25 26.20
C GLU A 47 -8.87 4.52 24.70
N ASN A 48 -7.75 5.16 24.36
CA ASN A 48 -7.36 5.37 22.97
C ASN A 48 -7.10 4.04 22.24
N SER A 49 -6.48 3.06 22.91
CA SER A 49 -6.25 1.74 22.33
C SER A 49 -7.55 0.96 22.13
N GLU A 50 -8.47 1.00 23.09
CA GLU A 50 -9.79 0.36 23.00
C GLU A 50 -10.62 0.96 21.87
N ASN A 51 -10.63 2.30 21.74
CA ASN A 51 -11.30 2.99 20.65
C ASN A 51 -10.71 2.62 19.28
N LEU A 52 -9.38 2.51 19.18
CA LEU A 52 -8.72 2.06 17.95
C LEU A 52 -9.11 0.61 17.60
N HIS A 53 -9.22 -0.27 18.60
CA HIS A 53 -9.68 -1.64 18.39
C HIS A 53 -11.13 -1.69 17.89
N LEU A 54 -12.03 -0.89 18.47
CA LEU A 54 -13.42 -0.82 18.02
C LEU A 54 -13.53 -0.31 16.60
N GLN A 55 -12.76 0.72 16.23
CA GLN A 55 -12.72 1.24 14.87
C GLN A 55 -12.24 0.17 13.87
N LEU A 56 -11.20 -0.58 14.22
CA LEU A 56 -10.68 -1.64 13.36
C LEU A 56 -11.68 -2.78 13.17
N VAL A 57 -12.42 -3.14 14.23
CA VAL A 57 -13.48 -4.16 14.16
C VAL A 57 -14.62 -3.70 13.25
N GLU A 58 -15.04 -2.44 13.36
CA GLU A 58 -16.10 -1.89 12.50
C GLU A 58 -15.65 -1.84 11.03
N GLU A 59 -14.43 -1.39 10.76
CA GLU A 59 -13.87 -1.37 9.41
C GLU A 59 -13.75 -2.80 8.82
N SER A 60 -13.36 -3.78 9.64
CA SER A 60 -13.31 -5.18 9.22
C SER A 60 -14.70 -5.70 8.83
N ARG A 61 -15.72 -5.37 9.64
CA ARG A 61 -17.11 -5.73 9.36
C ARG A 61 -17.63 -5.06 8.09
N GLU A 62 -17.29 -3.80 7.87
CA GLU A 62 -17.65 -3.08 6.64
C GLU A 62 -17.00 -3.73 5.41
N LEU A 63 -15.72 -4.08 5.50
CA LEU A 63 -15.01 -4.79 4.44
C LEU A 63 -15.63 -6.15 4.14
N GLU A 64 -16.02 -6.91 5.15
CA GLU A 64 -16.72 -8.19 4.98
C GLU A 64 -18.06 -8.01 4.25
N ASN A 65 -18.85 -7.00 4.61
CA ASN A 65 -20.10 -6.70 3.92
C ASN A 65 -19.87 -6.33 2.45
N ARG A 66 -18.88 -5.48 2.16
CA ARG A 66 -18.52 -5.10 0.78
C ARG A 66 -18.07 -6.31 -0.05
N LEU A 67 -17.38 -7.26 0.59
CA LEU A 67 -16.92 -8.48 -0.08
C LEU A 67 -18.11 -9.38 -0.43
N GLU A 68 -19.09 -9.51 0.47
CA GLU A 68 -20.30 -10.29 0.19
C GLU A 68 -21.18 -9.63 -0.89
N GLU A 69 -21.28 -8.30 -0.91
CA GLU A 69 -21.94 -7.55 -2.01
C GLU A 69 -21.26 -7.82 -3.36
N LEU A 70 -19.94 -7.65 -3.43
CA LEU A 70 -19.20 -7.90 -4.68
C LEU A 70 -19.32 -9.35 -5.16
N LYS A 71 -19.42 -10.30 -4.23
CA LYS A 71 -19.64 -11.71 -4.55
C LYS A 71 -21.01 -11.96 -5.15
N ILE A 72 -22.04 -11.27 -4.68
CA ILE A 72 -23.39 -11.34 -5.26
C ILE A 72 -23.36 -10.78 -6.68
N ASP A 73 -22.81 -9.58 -6.87
CA ASP A 73 -22.68 -8.94 -8.18
C ASP A 73 -21.92 -9.83 -9.17
N TYR A 74 -20.83 -10.45 -8.71
CA TYR A 74 -20.04 -11.38 -9.52
C TYR A 74 -20.86 -12.61 -9.95
N GLN A 75 -21.66 -13.18 -9.05
CA GLN A 75 -22.54 -14.31 -9.39
C GLN A 75 -23.63 -13.91 -10.38
N GLU A 76 -24.16 -12.69 -10.27
CA GLU A 76 -25.13 -12.16 -11.23
C GLU A 76 -24.52 -12.03 -12.63
N VAL A 77 -23.31 -11.46 -12.74
CA VAL A 77 -22.59 -11.36 -14.02
C VAL A 77 -22.34 -12.74 -14.64
N LEU A 78 -21.91 -13.72 -13.85
CA LEU A 78 -21.75 -15.10 -14.32
C LEU A 78 -23.08 -15.72 -14.78
N GLY A 79 -24.19 -15.36 -14.15
CA GLY A 79 -25.54 -15.76 -14.58
C GLY A 79 -25.93 -15.14 -15.91
N ASN A 80 -25.69 -13.84 -16.07
CA ASN A 80 -25.96 -13.10 -17.31
C ASN A 80 -25.10 -13.63 -18.47
N GLU A 81 -23.83 -13.97 -18.21
CA GLU A 81 -22.96 -14.59 -19.22
C GLU A 81 -23.52 -15.95 -19.69
N LYS A 82 -24.00 -16.78 -18.76
CA LYS A 82 -24.66 -18.04 -19.12
C LYS A 82 -25.91 -17.83 -19.97
N ASN A 83 -26.76 -16.87 -19.59
CA ASN A 83 -27.95 -16.55 -20.36
C ASN A 83 -27.59 -16.08 -21.78
N LEU A 84 -26.51 -15.29 -21.92
CA LEU A 84 -26.02 -14.84 -23.22
C LEU A 84 -25.62 -15.99 -24.14
N TYR A 85 -24.95 -17.03 -23.62
CA TYR A 85 -24.64 -18.23 -24.40
C TYR A 85 -25.90 -19.00 -24.81
N GLU A 86 -26.90 -19.09 -23.92
CA GLU A 86 -28.16 -19.77 -24.22
C GLU A 86 -28.97 -19.02 -25.30
N GLU A 87 -28.98 -17.69 -25.26
CA GLU A 87 -29.57 -16.85 -26.30
C GLU A 87 -28.86 -17.02 -27.64
N LEU A 88 -27.52 -17.06 -27.64
CA LEU A 88 -26.74 -17.29 -28.85
C LEU A 88 -27.04 -18.65 -29.48
N ASP A 89 -27.22 -19.69 -28.66
CA ASP A 89 -27.54 -21.04 -29.13
C ASP A 89 -28.96 -21.09 -29.74
N LYS A 90 -29.93 -20.41 -29.11
CA LYS A 90 -31.28 -20.23 -29.68
C LYS A 90 -31.24 -19.53 -31.03
N VAL A 91 -30.47 -18.46 -31.18
CA VAL A 91 -30.33 -17.72 -32.45
C VAL A 91 -29.67 -18.60 -33.51
N ARG A 92 -28.63 -19.37 -33.16
CA ARG A 92 -27.97 -20.30 -34.08
C ARG A 92 -28.91 -21.38 -34.59
N GLU A 93 -29.72 -21.95 -33.70
CA GLU A 93 -30.68 -22.98 -34.07
C GLU A 93 -31.81 -22.41 -34.94
N GLN A 94 -32.28 -21.20 -34.65
CA GLN A 94 -33.23 -20.50 -35.53
C GLN A 94 -32.64 -20.27 -36.93
N LEU A 95 -31.37 -19.86 -37.01
CA LEU A 95 -30.68 -19.66 -38.27
C LEU A 95 -30.53 -20.97 -39.04
N ARG A 96 -30.17 -22.06 -38.37
CA ARG A 96 -30.09 -23.41 -38.95
C ARG A 96 -31.44 -23.83 -39.53
N LYS A 97 -32.51 -23.69 -38.77
CA LYS A 97 -33.87 -24.04 -39.20
C LYS A 97 -34.33 -23.21 -40.40
N ALA A 98 -34.00 -21.91 -40.42
CA ALA A 98 -34.27 -21.04 -41.57
C ALA A 98 -33.45 -21.44 -42.81
N LEU A 99 -32.19 -21.85 -42.62
CA LEU A 99 -31.32 -22.35 -43.69
C LEU A 99 -31.82 -23.68 -44.27
N GLU A 100 -32.28 -24.60 -43.42
CA GLU A 100 -32.91 -25.86 -43.83
C GLU A 100 -34.22 -25.61 -44.59
N ALA A 101 -35.09 -24.73 -44.08
CA ALA A 101 -36.33 -24.34 -44.77
C ALA A 101 -36.06 -23.71 -46.15
N SER A 102 -35.00 -22.91 -46.28
CA SER A 102 -34.59 -22.34 -47.56
C SER A 102 -33.93 -23.36 -48.50
N ARG A 103 -33.38 -24.46 -47.96
CA ARG A 103 -32.79 -25.55 -48.74
C ARG A 103 -33.86 -26.51 -49.27
N GLU A 104 -34.93 -26.72 -48.52
CA GLU A 104 -36.02 -27.64 -48.87
C GLU A 104 -36.93 -27.10 -50.00
N ASP A 105 -36.92 -25.78 -50.24
CA ASP A 105 -37.61 -25.13 -51.38
C ASP A 105 -36.85 -25.27 -52.72
N THR A 106 -35.65 -25.87 -52.71
CA THR A 106 -34.82 -26.08 -53.92
C THR A 106 -34.80 -27.54 -54.43
N THR A 107 -35.44 -28.47 -53.72
CA THR A 107 -35.35 -29.91 -54.02
C THR A 107 -36.38 -30.47 -55.00
N ASP A 108 -37.30 -29.65 -55.53
CA ASP A 108 -38.29 -30.12 -56.52
C ASP A 108 -37.83 -29.99 -58.00
N ASP A 109 -36.68 -29.36 -58.29
CA ASP A 109 -36.24 -29.12 -59.68
C ASP A 109 -34.90 -29.76 -60.12
N GLU A 110 -34.18 -30.50 -59.27
CA GLU A 110 -32.94 -31.21 -59.69
C GLU A 110 -33.08 -32.74 -59.72
N ASN A 111 -33.82 -33.25 -60.71
CA ASN A 111 -33.55 -34.56 -61.30
C ASN A 111 -33.15 -34.40 -62.77
N LYS A 112 -31.98 -33.80 -63.04
CA LYS A 112 -31.23 -34.00 -64.29
C LYS A 112 -29.85 -33.35 -64.24
N LEU A 113 -28.88 -34.04 -64.86
CA LEU A 113 -27.48 -33.68 -65.16
C LEU A 113 -26.49 -33.91 -64.01
N THR A 114 -25.84 -35.07 -63.97
CA THR A 114 -24.50 -35.34 -64.55
C THR A 114 -23.41 -34.42 -64.02
N GLU A 115 -22.45 -35.02 -63.30
CA GLU A 115 -21.11 -34.47 -63.06
C GLU A 115 -20.53 -33.84 -64.34
N PRO A 116 -19.91 -32.66 -64.23
CA PRO A 116 -18.48 -32.63 -64.52
C PRO A 116 -17.66 -31.70 -63.60
N GLU A 117 -16.48 -32.20 -63.22
CA GLU A 117 -15.17 -31.53 -63.26
C GLU A 117 -15.03 -30.05 -62.85
N THR A 118 -14.24 -29.85 -61.80
CA THR A 118 -13.24 -28.78 -61.58
C THR A 118 -13.40 -27.44 -62.33
N ASN A 119 -13.68 -26.36 -61.57
CA ASN A 119 -13.20 -24.99 -61.89
C ASN A 119 -13.02 -24.20 -60.58
N GLU A 120 -11.76 -23.99 -60.21
CA GLU A 120 -11.34 -22.96 -59.26
C GLU A 120 -11.61 -21.61 -59.94
N ASP A 121 -12.65 -20.87 -59.56
CA ASP A 121 -12.81 -19.41 -59.79
C ASP A 121 -14.24 -18.92 -59.45
N GLU A 122 -14.78 -19.20 -58.25
CA GLU A 122 -15.89 -18.38 -57.71
C GLU A 122 -16.08 -18.53 -56.20
N VAL A 123 -14.97 -18.49 -55.44
CA VAL A 123 -15.02 -18.29 -53.98
C VAL A 123 -14.98 -16.79 -53.70
N ILE A 124 -16.01 -16.07 -54.17
CA ILE A 124 -16.23 -14.67 -53.83
C ILE A 124 -17.73 -14.54 -53.57
N THR A 125 -18.14 -14.52 -52.29
CA THR A 125 -19.27 -13.68 -51.79
C THR A 125 -19.61 -13.85 -50.31
N VAL A 126 -18.99 -14.76 -49.55
CA VAL A 126 -19.29 -14.86 -48.10
C VAL A 126 -18.18 -14.31 -47.20
N THR A 127 -16.94 -14.24 -47.68
CA THR A 127 -15.83 -13.63 -46.93
C THR A 127 -15.90 -12.10 -46.93
N GLU A 128 -16.42 -11.48 -47.99
CA GLU A 128 -16.55 -10.01 -48.11
C GLU A 128 -17.72 -9.39 -47.33
N MET A 129 -18.58 -10.19 -46.71
CA MET A 129 -19.57 -9.70 -45.74
C MET A 129 -19.04 -9.72 -44.29
N ALA A 130 -18.00 -10.51 -44.00
CA ALA A 130 -17.35 -10.50 -42.69
C ALA A 130 -16.49 -9.24 -42.48
N ASP A 131 -15.95 -8.66 -43.55
CA ASP A 131 -15.18 -7.40 -43.48
C ASP A 131 -16.06 -6.14 -43.37
N ARG A 132 -17.36 -6.21 -43.72
CA ARG A 132 -18.28 -5.06 -43.63
C ARG A 132 -18.82 -4.78 -42.24
N SER A 133 -18.76 -5.73 -41.30
CA SER A 133 -19.21 -5.50 -39.92
C SER A 133 -18.10 -4.91 -39.03
N ASN A 134 -16.84 -5.03 -39.43
CA ASN A 134 -15.71 -4.51 -38.65
C ASN A 134 -15.43 -3.00 -38.88
N GLN A 135 -16.19 -2.34 -39.75
CA GLN A 135 -16.16 -0.88 -39.91
C GLN A 135 -17.02 -0.11 -38.90
N ASN A 136 -17.82 -0.79 -38.06
CA ASN A 136 -18.63 -0.10 -37.04
C ASN A 136 -17.98 -0.05 -35.64
N VAL A 137 -16.73 -0.51 -35.51
CA VAL A 137 -15.96 -0.41 -34.25
C VAL A 137 -14.89 0.69 -34.30
N THR A 138 -14.81 1.46 -35.40
CA THR A 138 -13.83 2.56 -35.54
C THR A 138 -14.42 3.96 -35.41
N ASN A 139 -15.74 4.11 -35.23
CA ASN A 139 -16.40 5.42 -35.08
C ASN A 139 -16.71 5.83 -33.62
N LEU A 140 -16.06 5.22 -32.62
CA LEU A 140 -16.18 5.64 -31.21
C LEU A 140 -14.90 6.21 -30.61
N ASP A 141 -13.92 6.57 -31.44
CA ASP A 141 -12.69 7.25 -31.00
C ASP A 141 -12.52 8.67 -31.57
N GLU A 142 -13.48 9.17 -32.37
CA GLU A 142 -13.34 10.47 -33.06
C GLU A 142 -14.27 11.58 -32.52
N HIS A 143 -14.69 11.54 -31.25
CA HIS A 143 -15.35 12.69 -30.60
C HIS A 143 -15.05 12.85 -29.10
N ARG A 144 -13.80 12.66 -28.69
CA ARG A 144 -13.33 13.29 -27.44
C ARG A 144 -11.87 13.73 -27.47
N SER A 145 -11.48 14.35 -28.56
CA SER A 145 -10.47 15.41 -28.52
C SER A 145 -11.11 16.67 -27.92
N ASP A 146 -11.13 16.73 -26.59
CA ASP A 146 -10.91 18.00 -25.93
C ASP A 146 -10.10 17.75 -24.65
N LYS A 147 -8.88 18.28 -24.71
CA LYS A 147 -7.98 18.59 -23.59
C LYS A 147 -6.95 17.53 -23.20
N LYS A 148 -5.72 17.89 -23.59
CA LYS A 148 -4.47 17.83 -22.80
C LYS A 148 -3.48 16.76 -23.26
N SER A 149 -2.59 17.14 -24.17
CA SER A 149 -1.14 17.18 -23.92
C SER A 149 -0.38 17.34 -25.24
N ASN A 150 -0.19 18.58 -25.67
CA ASN A 150 1.02 18.92 -26.39
C ASN A 150 2.06 19.28 -25.33
N GLU A 151 3.01 18.40 -25.06
CA GLU A 151 4.43 18.73 -25.15
C GLU A 151 5.22 17.41 -25.04
N LYS A 152 6.01 17.17 -26.07
CA LYS A 152 6.78 15.97 -26.36
C LYS A 152 8.26 16.35 -26.27
N SER A 153 9.05 15.41 -25.74
CA SER A 153 10.48 15.21 -25.97
C SER A 153 11.49 16.29 -25.56
N ASP A 154 12.36 15.91 -24.64
CA ASP A 154 13.83 15.85 -24.81
C ASP A 154 14.35 15.00 -23.60
N VAL A 155 15.22 13.99 -23.63
CA VAL A 155 16.39 13.66 -24.45
C VAL A 155 16.62 12.13 -24.36
N THR A 156 17.11 11.55 -25.44
CA THR A 156 17.55 10.16 -25.64
C THR A 156 18.95 9.88 -25.07
N ASP A 157 19.22 8.58 -24.83
CA ASP A 157 20.52 7.91 -24.74
C ASP A 157 21.40 8.16 -23.50
N ILE A 158 21.60 7.09 -22.70
CA ILE A 158 22.88 6.36 -22.66
C ILE A 158 22.59 4.87 -22.45
N ASP A 159 23.29 4.10 -23.28
CA ASP A 159 23.23 2.68 -23.51
C ASP A 159 23.90 1.84 -22.38
N GLN A 160 23.62 0.55 -22.50
CA GLN A 160 23.84 -0.65 -21.70
C GLN A 160 25.17 -0.91 -20.96
N GLN A 161 25.07 -2.00 -20.16
CA GLN A 161 26.10 -2.97 -19.70
C GLN A 161 26.54 -2.80 -18.22
N HIS A 162 26.58 -3.82 -17.35
CA HIS A 162 26.68 -5.27 -17.50
C HIS A 162 26.02 -6.02 -16.32
N ALA A 163 25.69 -7.28 -16.60
CA ALA A 163 25.29 -8.34 -15.68
C ALA A 163 26.39 -8.69 -14.67
N ASP A 164 25.99 -9.08 -13.44
CA ASP A 164 26.17 -10.45 -12.94
C ASP A 164 25.70 -10.56 -11.49
N THR A 165 24.74 -11.46 -11.26
CA THR A 165 24.47 -12.07 -9.95
C THR A 165 25.60 -13.03 -9.60
N PRO A 166 25.92 -13.17 -8.30
CA PRO A 166 25.63 -14.46 -7.70
C PRO A 166 24.83 -14.35 -6.41
N VAL A 167 23.89 -15.28 -6.32
CA VAL A 167 23.12 -15.64 -5.14
C VAL A 167 24.08 -16.32 -4.17
N ASP A 168 24.17 -15.85 -2.92
CA ASP A 168 24.58 -16.71 -1.82
C ASP A 168 23.79 -16.37 -0.56
N ASP A 169 23.05 -17.38 -0.14
CA ASP A 169 22.35 -17.53 1.13
C ASP A 169 23.37 -17.72 2.25
N LYS A 170 23.44 -16.79 3.21
CA LYS A 170 23.80 -17.16 4.59
C LYS A 170 23.39 -16.14 5.64
N SER A 171 22.55 -16.66 6.53
CA SER A 171 22.26 -16.16 7.87
C SER A 171 23.50 -15.86 8.71
N ALA A 172 23.35 -14.81 9.54
CA ALA A 172 24.09 -14.48 10.77
C ALA A 172 25.58 -14.07 10.65
N THR A 173 25.89 -12.81 11.01
CA THR A 173 26.48 -12.46 12.32
C THR A 173 26.82 -10.97 12.37
N ALA A 174 26.60 -10.38 13.56
CA ALA A 174 27.05 -9.04 13.90
C ALA A 174 28.58 -8.97 13.94
N LYS A 175 29.14 -7.90 13.36
CA LYS A 175 30.39 -7.30 13.82
C LYS A 175 30.55 -5.90 13.25
N ASP A 176 30.64 -4.94 14.16
CA ASP A 176 31.21 -3.63 13.92
C ASP A 176 32.67 -3.80 13.44
N ASP A 177 33.04 -3.09 12.37
CA ASP A 177 34.37 -2.49 12.26
C ASP A 177 34.41 -1.39 11.19
N ALA A 178 35.26 -0.42 11.49
CA ALA A 178 35.30 0.95 11.00
C ALA A 178 35.83 1.16 9.57
N THR A 179 35.84 2.44 9.18
CA THR A 179 36.68 3.14 8.18
C THR A 179 36.04 3.53 6.84
N ALA A 180 35.62 4.81 6.80
CA ALA A 180 35.79 5.74 5.68
C ALA A 180 35.59 5.23 4.24
N ALA A 181 34.45 4.58 3.99
CA ALA A 181 33.74 4.66 2.72
C ALA A 181 32.40 5.39 2.99
N GLU A 182 32.49 6.73 3.00
CA GLU A 182 31.42 7.74 3.01
C GLU A 182 30.01 7.31 3.53
N HIS A 183 29.90 7.22 4.86
CA HIS A 183 28.72 7.49 5.70
C HIS A 183 27.32 7.13 5.14
N SER A 184 27.09 5.87 4.78
CA SER A 184 25.72 5.34 4.64
C SER A 184 25.39 4.43 5.82
N ASP A 185 24.32 4.77 6.51
CA ASP A 185 23.72 3.95 7.56
C ASP A 185 22.95 2.77 6.97
N ASN A 186 22.84 1.69 7.75
CA ASN A 186 22.03 0.53 7.40
C ASN A 186 20.55 0.78 7.72
N LEU A 187 19.80 1.36 6.77
CA LEU A 187 18.40 1.73 6.96
C LEU A 187 17.49 0.52 7.25
N ARG A 188 17.92 -0.71 6.93
CA ARG A 188 17.19 -1.95 7.28
C ARG A 188 17.08 -2.21 8.77
N ARG A 189 17.81 -1.47 9.62
CA ARG A 189 17.62 -1.52 11.08
C ARG A 189 16.24 -1.01 11.52
N ILE A 190 15.58 -0.22 10.67
CA ILE A 190 14.23 0.28 10.91
C ILE A 190 13.21 -0.75 10.44
N ARG A 191 12.27 -1.09 11.33
CA ARG A 191 11.19 -2.04 11.03
C ARG A 191 10.33 -1.51 9.89
N GLY A 192 10.10 -2.35 8.88
CA GLY A 192 9.33 -1.99 7.68
C GLY A 192 10.18 -1.62 6.47
N ILE A 193 11.47 -1.34 6.66
CA ILE A 193 12.43 -1.08 5.58
C ILE A 193 13.13 -2.38 5.18
N GLY A 194 12.67 -2.96 4.07
CA GLY A 194 13.31 -4.13 3.46
C GLY A 194 14.41 -3.77 2.44
N PRO A 195 15.18 -4.76 1.94
CA PRO A 195 16.29 -4.52 1.00
C PRO A 195 15.89 -3.85 -0.31
N LYS A 196 14.62 -3.99 -0.74
CA LYS A 196 14.09 -3.30 -1.93
C LYS A 196 13.81 -1.82 -1.63
N LEU A 197 13.43 -1.52 -0.40
CA LEU A 197 12.98 -0.20 0.01
C LEU A 197 14.16 0.69 0.39
N GLU A 198 15.15 0.12 1.08
CA GLU A 198 16.46 0.75 1.30
C GLU A 198 17.12 1.15 -0.02
N ARG A 199 17.14 0.26 -1.02
CA ARG A 199 17.67 0.62 -2.35
C ARG A 199 16.97 1.81 -2.98
N LYS A 200 15.65 1.90 -2.84
CA LYS A 200 14.88 3.04 -3.35
C LYS A 200 15.15 4.31 -2.53
N LEU A 201 15.27 4.21 -1.20
CA LEU A 201 15.63 5.35 -0.33
C LEU A 201 17.00 5.90 -0.70
N ASN A 202 17.97 5.01 -0.90
CA ASN A 202 19.31 5.36 -1.35
C ASN A 202 19.28 6.01 -2.75
N GLN A 203 18.39 5.57 -3.65
CA GLN A 203 18.20 6.24 -4.95
C GLN A 203 17.60 7.65 -4.82
N GLN A 204 16.84 7.92 -3.76
CA GLN A 204 16.32 9.26 -3.42
C GLN A 204 17.34 10.12 -2.65
N GLY A 205 18.56 9.62 -2.41
CA GLY A 205 19.61 10.36 -1.71
C GLY A 205 19.53 10.28 -0.17
N ILE A 206 18.69 9.39 0.37
CA ILE A 206 18.60 9.14 1.81
C ILE A 206 19.51 7.97 2.15
N TYR A 207 20.61 8.25 2.83
CA TYR A 207 21.63 7.28 3.22
C TYR A 207 21.82 7.18 4.72
N LEU A 208 21.39 8.18 5.49
CA LEU A 208 21.65 8.32 6.93
C LEU A 208 20.35 8.23 7.74
N PHE A 209 20.43 7.72 8.98
CA PHE A 209 19.30 7.74 9.92
C PHE A 209 18.89 9.18 10.26
N GLU A 210 19.84 10.11 10.33
CA GLU A 210 19.58 11.52 10.62
C GLU A 210 18.67 12.18 9.57
N GLN A 211 18.92 11.89 8.28
CA GLN A 211 18.09 12.40 7.19
C GLN A 211 16.65 11.88 7.28
N LEU A 212 16.49 10.61 7.66
CA LEU A 212 15.16 10.01 7.82
C LEU A 212 14.44 10.55 9.08
N ALA A 213 15.17 10.87 10.13
CA ALA A 213 14.66 11.44 11.37
C ALA A 213 14.19 12.90 11.23
N GLN A 214 14.75 13.64 10.27
CA GLN A 214 14.41 15.04 9.99
C GLN A 214 13.25 15.21 8.98
N LEU A 215 12.68 14.11 8.48
CA LEU A 215 11.55 14.18 7.55
C LEU A 215 10.31 14.81 8.20
N ASP A 216 9.73 15.79 7.52
CA ASP A 216 8.46 16.41 7.88
C ASP A 216 7.27 15.71 7.20
N ASP A 217 6.05 16.02 7.64
CA ASP A 217 4.83 15.38 7.13
C ASP A 217 4.59 15.55 5.62
N GLU A 218 5.10 16.63 5.04
CA GLU A 218 5.03 16.89 3.60
C GLU A 218 6.05 16.05 2.83
N SER A 219 7.30 16.00 3.30
CA SER A 219 8.35 15.15 2.71
C SER A 219 8.00 13.67 2.81
N ILE A 220 7.34 13.23 3.89
CA ILE A 220 6.83 11.84 4.00
C ILE A 220 5.88 11.51 2.85
N LYS A 221 4.98 12.43 2.47
CA LYS A 221 4.03 12.19 1.37
C LYS A 221 4.74 12.12 0.03
N GLN A 222 5.65 13.06 -0.24
CA GLN A 222 6.45 13.07 -1.47
C GLN A 222 7.32 11.81 -1.58
N LEU A 223 7.97 11.43 -0.49
CA LEU A 223 8.79 10.22 -0.41
C LEU A 223 7.94 8.96 -0.59
N ALA A 224 6.74 8.90 0.02
CA ALA A 224 5.82 7.79 -0.17
C ALA A 224 5.39 7.62 -1.63
N GLU A 225 5.09 8.72 -2.32
CA GLU A 225 4.76 8.73 -3.75
C GLU A 225 5.92 8.24 -4.61
N GLN A 226 7.14 8.74 -4.37
CA GLN A 226 8.37 8.32 -5.07
C GLN A 226 8.70 6.84 -4.82
N LEU A 227 8.54 6.36 -3.59
CA LEU A 227 8.77 4.96 -3.23
C LEU A 227 7.66 4.04 -3.76
N ARG A 228 6.54 4.60 -4.24
CA ARG A 228 5.28 3.90 -4.58
C ARG A 228 4.77 3.05 -3.41
N VAL A 229 4.82 3.63 -2.20
CA VAL A 229 4.35 3.01 -0.97
C VAL A 229 3.26 3.89 -0.37
N TYR A 230 2.27 3.28 0.28
CA TYR A 230 1.24 4.03 0.98
C TYR A 230 1.87 4.88 2.10
N PRO A 231 1.61 6.21 2.18
CA PRO A 231 2.21 7.09 3.19
C PRO A 231 1.87 6.68 4.62
N GLY A 232 0.69 6.07 4.84
CA GLY A 232 0.32 5.52 6.14
C GLY A 232 1.26 4.41 6.61
N ARG A 233 1.98 3.73 5.71
CA ARG A 233 2.96 2.70 6.11
C ARG A 233 4.17 3.31 6.82
N ILE A 234 4.67 4.45 6.34
CA ILE A 234 5.82 5.15 6.96
C ILE A 234 5.47 5.59 8.39
N ARG A 235 4.21 6.00 8.61
CA ARG A 235 3.67 6.38 9.92
C ARG A 235 3.38 5.17 10.82
N ASN A 236 2.69 4.16 10.30
CA ASN A 236 2.33 2.95 11.06
C ASN A 236 3.56 2.16 11.51
N ASP A 237 4.57 2.08 10.63
CA ASP A 237 5.85 1.46 10.93
C ASP A 237 6.79 2.41 11.70
N ARG A 238 6.36 3.64 12.02
CA ARG A 238 7.08 4.62 12.86
C ARG A 238 8.55 4.82 12.46
N TRP A 239 8.80 5.02 11.17
CA TRP A 239 10.18 5.10 10.67
C TRP A 239 10.98 6.26 11.28
N ILE A 240 10.34 7.41 11.47
CA ILE A 240 10.97 8.61 12.05
C ILE A 240 11.37 8.36 13.50
N GLU A 241 10.46 7.86 14.34
CA GLU A 241 10.74 7.55 15.75
C GLU A 241 11.91 6.56 15.90
N GLN A 242 11.95 5.54 15.04
CA GLN A 242 13.02 4.55 15.05
C GLN A 242 14.35 5.12 14.56
N ALA A 243 14.33 5.96 13.52
CA ALA A 243 15.52 6.64 13.03
C ALA A 243 16.12 7.55 14.13
N THR A 244 15.29 8.36 14.81
CA THR A 244 15.73 9.21 15.92
C THR A 244 16.35 8.40 17.05
N ALA A 245 15.74 7.27 17.44
CA ALA A 245 16.28 6.40 18.48
C ALA A 245 17.64 5.77 18.09
N LEU A 246 17.84 5.47 16.81
CA LEU A 246 19.12 4.96 16.29
C LEU A 246 20.20 6.04 16.28
N VAL A 247 19.85 7.28 15.92
CA VAL A 247 20.75 8.45 15.99
C VAL A 247 21.17 8.70 17.44
N GLU A 248 20.22 8.78 18.37
CA GLU A 248 20.52 8.99 19.80
C GLU A 248 21.45 7.91 20.36
N LYS A 249 21.20 6.66 20.01
CA LYS A 249 22.06 5.54 20.41
C LYS A 249 23.47 5.64 19.82
N SER A 250 23.61 6.12 18.60
CA SER A 250 24.92 6.27 17.95
C SER A 250 25.77 7.40 18.52
N VAL A 251 25.14 8.45 19.08
CA VAL A 251 25.80 9.61 19.68
C VAL A 251 26.22 9.35 21.15
N SER A 252 25.61 8.38 21.81
CA SER A 252 25.83 8.05 23.23
C SER A 252 26.96 7.04 23.48
N VAL A 253 27.75 6.69 22.46
CA VAL A 253 28.89 5.76 22.50
C VAL A 253 30.20 6.54 22.42
#